data_AF-A0A819YMF2-F1
#
_entry.id   AF-A0A819YMF2-F1
#
_cell.length_a   1.000
_cell.length_b   1.000
_cell.length_c   1.000
_cell.angle_alpha   90.00
_cell.angle_beta   90.00
_cell.angle_gamma   90.00
#
_symmetry.space_group_name_H-M   'P 1'
#
loop_
_entity.id
_entity.type
_entity.pdbx_description
1 polymer ?
#
loop_
_entity_poly.entity_id
_entity_poly.type
_entity_poly.pdbx_seq_one_letter_code
_entity_poly.pdbx_strand_id
1 'polypeptide(L)'
;MKHLSVISIEPISIQYDQTLNRLNNLSNEIQLKLLQIQEINNNYSFEQNRLKLIKDLENTNETINKLINNREQIQLTVQKLDQTVLLINQNIKILRTNLEHYRLSNNNIEELQRFTNSINNEEIQLKTCYDTLNGLHTNLNEIDRNEYTNHIRSVENQIADIKQRLIHFEKLSIEHQTEYKNFEKNLQLFELNINTFKQTLEIRLMEITIDDMKIIDNINREIQSEETHLNALRGKYKTLAPDLNNEERQQAETMINKIQTELEQLQEQIEKRKEHLNTLIHQRQELDQASQRLIVWYEDKQRLISPDQMIPLKINEIERIQKKINDTLNELKFQRITLDNIVKLSEEVKQGYSREGQNDVNLHMDELLRKLNSLEESIQDRNRQLNGANEQRRELDRIMSKLSEWIKNTEQQIKDPLTNDLQQTANGLKEKYRSIQHILKEHRLG
;
A
#
# COMPACT_ATOMS: atom_id res chain seq x y z
N MET A 1 -47.96 89.90 -26.51
CA MET A 1 -47.59 88.75 -27.38
C MET A 1 -46.16 88.92 -27.93
N LYS A 2 -45.14 88.89 -27.07
CA LYS A 2 -43.74 88.71 -27.47
C LYS A 2 -43.08 87.97 -26.31
N HIS A 3 -42.85 86.67 -26.45
CA HIS A 3 -41.87 85.81 -25.73
C HIS A 3 -42.26 84.33 -25.89
N LEU A 4 -42.18 83.82 -27.12
CA LEU A 4 -42.05 82.39 -27.42
C LEU A 4 -41.09 82.27 -28.61
N SER A 5 -39.88 82.82 -28.44
CA SER A 5 -38.81 82.68 -29.43
C SER A 5 -37.85 81.61 -28.95
N VAL A 6 -37.76 80.54 -29.74
CA VAL A 6 -36.68 79.54 -29.79
C VAL A 6 -36.55 78.69 -28.52
N ILE A 7 -37.41 77.67 -28.40
CA ILE A 7 -37.06 76.45 -27.68
C ILE A 7 -36.48 75.51 -28.74
N SER A 8 -35.19 75.19 -28.60
CA SER A 8 -34.44 74.28 -29.47
C SER A 8 -35.19 72.95 -29.62
N ILE A 9 -35.49 72.57 -30.87
CA ILE A 9 -36.16 71.32 -31.25
C ILE A 9 -35.08 70.26 -31.53
N GLU A 10 -34.17 70.04 -30.60
CA GLU A 10 -33.44 68.76 -30.63
C GLU A 10 -34.39 67.70 -30.06
N PRO A 11 -34.73 66.64 -30.83
CA PRO A 11 -35.58 65.59 -30.32
C PRO A 11 -34.90 64.96 -29.11
N ILE A 12 -35.61 64.98 -27.98
CA ILE A 12 -35.23 64.37 -26.70
C ILE A 12 -34.75 62.93 -26.89
N SER A 13 -35.18 62.24 -27.96
CA SER A 13 -34.77 60.91 -28.41
C SER A 13 -33.26 60.60 -28.42
N ILE A 14 -32.35 61.54 -28.72
CA ILE A 14 -30.94 61.17 -29.06
C ILE A 14 -30.08 60.87 -27.81
N GLN A 15 -30.31 61.52 -26.67
CA GLN A 15 -29.61 61.17 -25.41
C GLN A 15 -30.21 59.93 -24.73
N TYR A 16 -31.41 59.51 -25.10
CA TYR A 16 -32.12 58.40 -24.45
C TYR A 16 -31.56 57.03 -24.84
N ASP A 17 -31.01 56.90 -26.05
CA ASP A 17 -30.53 55.65 -26.62
C ASP A 17 -29.19 55.19 -26.00
N GLN A 18 -28.32 56.10 -25.55
CA GLN A 18 -26.97 55.75 -25.08
C GLN A 18 -26.96 54.95 -23.77
N THR A 19 -27.73 55.38 -22.77
CA THR A 19 -27.81 54.70 -21.47
C THR A 19 -28.62 53.40 -21.58
N LEU A 20 -29.66 53.36 -22.41
CA LEU A 20 -30.42 52.12 -22.68
C LEU A 20 -29.51 51.07 -23.34
N ASN A 21 -28.73 51.48 -24.36
CA ASN A 21 -27.73 50.61 -24.98
C ASN A 21 -26.68 50.12 -23.97
N ARG A 22 -26.25 50.97 -23.03
CA ARG A 22 -25.29 50.59 -21.98
C ARG A 22 -25.89 49.57 -21.00
N LEU A 23 -27.14 49.74 -20.58
CA LEU A 23 -27.85 48.77 -19.73
C LEU A 23 -28.08 47.44 -20.45
N ASN A 24 -28.46 47.46 -21.73
CA ASN A 24 -28.61 46.27 -22.55
C ASN A 24 -27.28 45.52 -22.71
N ASN A 25 -26.18 46.25 -22.93
CA ASN A 25 -24.84 45.64 -23.01
C ASN A 25 -24.43 44.98 -21.69
N LEU A 26 -24.70 45.62 -20.54
CA LEU A 26 -24.43 45.06 -19.23
C LEU A 26 -25.28 43.80 -18.94
N SER A 27 -26.56 43.81 -19.33
CA SER A 27 -27.42 42.63 -19.20
C SER A 27 -26.90 41.46 -20.03
N ASN A 28 -26.53 41.70 -21.30
CA ASN A 28 -25.93 40.68 -22.17
C ASN A 28 -24.61 40.14 -21.61
N GLU A 29 -23.77 40.99 -21.03
CA GLU A 29 -22.52 40.58 -20.40
C GLU A 29 -22.77 39.68 -19.17
N ILE A 30 -23.76 40.00 -18.34
CA ILE A 30 -24.16 39.15 -17.21
C ILE A 30 -24.71 37.80 -17.69
N GLN A 31 -25.53 37.78 -18.75
CA GLN A 31 -26.05 36.53 -19.32
C GLN A 31 -24.93 35.62 -19.84
N LEU A 32 -23.95 36.18 -20.55
CA LEU A 32 -22.76 35.44 -21.01
C LEU A 32 -21.96 34.87 -19.83
N LYS A 33 -21.83 35.63 -18.73
CA LYS A 33 -21.13 35.17 -17.53
C LYS A 33 -21.89 34.07 -16.78
N LEU A 34 -23.22 34.14 -16.73
CA LEU A 34 -24.06 33.08 -16.17
C LEU A 34 -23.87 31.77 -16.94
N LEU A 35 -23.88 31.82 -18.28
CA LEU A 35 -23.60 30.65 -19.13
C LEU A 35 -22.22 30.06 -18.86
N GLN A 36 -21.18 30.91 -18.80
CA GLN A 36 -19.82 30.46 -18.50
C GLN A 36 -19.71 29.76 -17.14
N ILE A 37 -20.37 30.29 -16.10
CA ILE A 37 -20.36 29.68 -14.76
C ILE A 37 -21.14 28.35 -14.75
N GLN A 38 -22.20 28.23 -15.54
CA GLN A 38 -22.97 26.99 -15.68
C GLN A 38 -22.16 25.88 -16.39
N GLU A 39 -21.23 26.25 -17.27
CA GLU A 39 -20.33 25.32 -17.96
C GLU A 39 -19.13 24.87 -17.11
N ILE A 40 -18.83 25.54 -15.99
CA ILE A 40 -17.76 25.13 -15.06
C ILE A 40 -18.19 23.83 -14.35
N ASN A 41 -17.46 22.77 -14.65
CA ASN A 41 -17.73 21.38 -14.24
C ASN A 41 -17.96 21.20 -12.73
N ASN A 42 -18.86 20.27 -12.39
CA ASN A 42 -19.35 19.98 -11.03
C ASN A 42 -18.28 19.37 -10.11
N ASN A 43 -17.41 20.19 -9.52
CA ASN A 43 -16.68 19.81 -8.31
C ASN A 43 -17.44 20.29 -7.06
N TYR A 44 -17.94 19.32 -6.29
CA TYR A 44 -18.83 19.51 -5.13
C TYR A 44 -18.30 20.48 -4.07
N SER A 45 -16.99 20.65 -3.94
CA SER A 45 -16.40 21.50 -2.90
C SER A 45 -16.58 22.99 -3.12
N PHE A 46 -16.93 23.36 -4.35
CA PHE A 46 -17.15 24.74 -4.74
C PHE A 46 -18.61 25.05 -5.11
N GLU A 47 -19.50 24.06 -5.00
CA GLU A 47 -20.92 24.16 -5.37
C GLU A 47 -21.60 25.32 -4.62
N GLN A 48 -21.30 25.52 -3.33
CA GLN A 48 -21.89 26.60 -2.53
C GLN A 48 -21.43 27.99 -3.00
N ASN A 49 -20.15 28.14 -3.36
CA ASN A 49 -19.61 29.40 -3.88
C ASN A 49 -20.14 29.68 -5.30
N ARG A 50 -20.26 28.64 -6.14
CA ARG A 50 -20.88 28.73 -7.47
C ARG A 50 -22.34 29.15 -7.39
N LEU A 51 -23.13 28.51 -6.52
CA LEU A 51 -24.55 28.84 -6.31
C LEU A 51 -24.74 30.26 -5.77
N LYS A 52 -23.85 30.71 -4.87
CA LYS A 52 -23.87 32.10 -4.38
C LYS A 52 -23.56 33.09 -5.50
N LEU A 53 -22.57 32.80 -6.34
CA LEU A 53 -22.19 33.65 -7.48
C LEU A 53 -23.30 33.73 -8.54
N ILE A 54 -23.96 32.60 -8.84
CA ILE A 54 -25.13 32.55 -9.73
C ILE A 54 -26.24 33.45 -9.17
N LYS A 55 -26.57 33.29 -7.88
CA LYS A 55 -27.62 34.08 -7.23
C LYS A 55 -27.30 35.59 -7.23
N ASP A 56 -26.05 35.97 -6.98
CA ASP A 56 -25.62 37.38 -7.03
C ASP A 56 -25.75 37.95 -8.46
N LEU A 57 -25.39 37.18 -9.49
CA LEU A 57 -25.56 37.56 -10.90
C LEU A 57 -27.03 37.65 -11.32
N GLU A 58 -27.88 36.71 -10.88
CA GLU A 58 -29.32 36.73 -11.13
C GLU A 58 -29.98 37.97 -10.52
N ASN A 59 -29.68 38.29 -9.26
CA ASN A 59 -30.17 39.50 -8.59
C ASN A 59 -29.71 40.78 -9.30
N THR A 60 -28.45 40.80 -9.78
CA THR A 60 -27.90 41.95 -10.53
C THR A 60 -28.62 42.10 -11.87
N ASN A 61 -28.86 41.00 -12.60
CA ASN A 61 -29.61 41.02 -13.86
C ASN A 61 -31.06 41.46 -13.66
N GLU A 62 -31.72 41.01 -12.59
CA GLU A 62 -33.07 41.45 -12.25
C GLU A 62 -33.14 42.96 -12.01
N THR A 63 -32.14 43.51 -11.33
CA THR A 63 -32.02 44.95 -11.09
C THR A 63 -31.82 45.73 -12.39
N ILE A 64 -30.96 45.24 -13.29
CA ILE A 64 -30.77 45.86 -14.61
C ILE A 64 -32.06 45.82 -15.43
N ASN A 65 -32.78 44.70 -15.44
CA ASN A 65 -34.04 44.56 -16.16
C ASN A 65 -35.14 45.50 -15.62
N LYS A 66 -35.20 45.71 -14.29
CA LYS A 66 -36.08 46.70 -13.68
C LYS A 66 -35.74 48.12 -14.16
N LEU A 67 -34.46 48.46 -14.24
CA LEU A 67 -33.99 49.76 -14.75
C LEU A 67 -34.31 49.94 -16.24
N ILE A 68 -34.14 48.91 -17.06
CA ILE A 68 -34.52 48.92 -18.49
C ILE A 68 -36.03 49.17 -18.62
N ASN A 69 -36.87 48.39 -17.93
CA ASN A 69 -38.33 48.53 -18.02
C ASN A 69 -38.81 49.90 -17.53
N ASN A 70 -38.28 50.40 -16.41
CA ASN A 70 -38.60 51.75 -15.93
C ASN A 70 -38.23 52.83 -16.97
N ARG A 71 -37.08 52.67 -17.62
CA ARG A 71 -36.61 53.60 -18.67
C ARG A 71 -37.49 53.55 -19.92
N GLU A 72 -37.91 52.36 -20.36
CA GLU A 72 -38.85 52.19 -21.48
C GLU A 72 -40.22 52.82 -21.19
N GLN A 73 -40.75 52.66 -19.98
CA GLN A 73 -42.02 53.29 -19.56
C GLN A 73 -41.95 54.83 -19.58
N ILE A 74 -40.82 55.39 -19.12
CA ILE A 74 -40.55 56.82 -19.19
C ILE A 74 -40.52 57.28 -20.66
N GLN A 75 -39.81 56.57 -21.53
CA GLN A 75 -39.72 56.90 -22.96
C GLN A 75 -41.10 56.89 -23.64
N LEU A 76 -41.93 55.88 -23.36
CA LEU A 76 -43.31 55.81 -23.84
C LEU A 76 -44.16 57.00 -23.35
N THR A 77 -43.95 57.44 -22.11
CA THR A 77 -44.66 58.60 -21.54
C THR A 77 -44.25 59.89 -22.23
N VAL A 78 -42.96 60.10 -22.47
CA VAL A 78 -42.44 61.26 -23.21
C VAL A 78 -42.98 61.28 -24.65
N GLN A 79 -42.98 60.14 -25.35
CA GLN A 79 -43.53 60.03 -26.70
C GLN A 79 -45.01 60.39 -26.77
N LYS A 80 -45.83 59.95 -25.81
CA LYS A 80 -47.25 60.30 -25.73
C LYS A 80 -47.46 61.79 -25.48
N LEU A 81 -46.63 62.41 -24.64
CA LEU A 81 -46.67 63.84 -24.38
C LEU A 81 -46.27 64.66 -25.61
N ASP A 82 -45.22 64.26 -26.33
CA ASP A 82 -44.82 64.90 -27.60
C ASP A 82 -45.93 64.85 -28.65
N GLN A 83 -46.61 63.70 -28.78
CA GLN A 83 -47.79 63.55 -29.65
C GLN A 83 -48.94 64.47 -29.23
N THR A 84 -49.17 64.61 -27.92
CA THR A 84 -50.21 65.49 -27.37
C THR A 84 -49.90 66.96 -27.67
N VAL A 85 -48.64 67.38 -27.48
CA VAL A 85 -48.18 68.73 -27.82
C VAL A 85 -48.32 69.02 -29.31
N LEU A 86 -47.99 68.04 -30.17
CA LEU A 86 -48.17 68.15 -31.61
C LEU A 86 -49.64 68.38 -31.98
N LEU A 87 -50.55 67.62 -31.38
CA LEU A 87 -52.00 67.72 -31.60
C LEU A 87 -52.55 69.08 -31.15
N ILE A 88 -52.18 69.55 -29.96
CA ILE A 88 -52.60 70.87 -29.44
C ILE A 88 -52.08 71.99 -30.36
N ASN A 89 -50.83 71.91 -30.81
CA ASN A 89 -50.27 72.88 -31.75
C ASN A 89 -51.03 72.89 -33.10
N GLN A 90 -51.43 71.72 -33.60
CA GLN A 90 -52.27 71.62 -34.80
C GLN A 90 -53.65 72.26 -34.57
N ASN A 91 -54.30 72.00 -33.43
CA ASN A 91 -55.58 72.59 -33.07
C ASN A 91 -55.50 74.12 -32.99
N ILE A 92 -54.48 74.66 -32.33
CA ILE A 92 -54.25 76.12 -32.24
C ILE A 92 -54.07 76.71 -33.65
N LYS A 93 -53.32 76.04 -34.53
CA LYS A 93 -53.13 76.50 -35.92
C LYS A 93 -54.47 76.56 -36.66
N ILE A 94 -55.28 75.52 -36.59
CA ILE A 94 -56.61 75.46 -37.21
C ILE A 94 -57.52 76.57 -36.65
N LEU A 95 -57.56 76.73 -35.32
CA LEU A 95 -58.37 77.76 -34.67
C LEU A 95 -57.94 79.18 -35.07
N ARG A 96 -56.63 79.44 -35.18
CA ARG A 96 -56.10 80.72 -35.68
C ARG A 96 -56.51 80.98 -37.12
N THR A 97 -56.37 79.99 -38.01
CA THR A 97 -56.82 80.10 -39.40
C THR A 97 -58.33 80.36 -39.50
N ASN A 98 -59.14 79.68 -38.70
CA ASN A 98 -60.58 79.88 -38.65
C ASN A 98 -60.96 81.28 -38.12
N LEU A 99 -60.30 81.75 -37.06
CA LEU A 99 -60.48 83.10 -36.52
C LEU A 99 -60.16 84.18 -37.56
N GLU A 100 -59.08 83.98 -38.33
CA GLU A 100 -58.65 84.90 -39.39
C GLU A 100 -59.69 84.96 -40.53
N HIS A 101 -60.20 83.81 -40.96
CA HIS A 101 -61.32 83.74 -41.92
C HIS A 101 -62.60 84.41 -41.38
N TYR A 102 -62.90 84.24 -40.10
CA TYR A 102 -64.09 84.83 -39.47
C TYR A 102 -63.98 86.35 -39.33
N ARG A 103 -62.78 86.86 -39.02
CA ARG A 103 -62.51 88.32 -38.98
C ARG A 103 -62.72 88.99 -40.33
N LEU A 104 -62.43 88.29 -41.43
CA LEU A 104 -62.57 88.81 -42.79
C LEU A 104 -64.03 88.83 -43.29
N SER A 105 -64.99 88.22 -42.57
CA SER A 105 -66.37 87.99 -43.04
C SER A 105 -67.47 88.84 -42.37
N ASN A 106 -67.12 89.89 -41.59
CA ASN A 106 -68.08 90.86 -40.99
C ASN A 106 -69.18 90.23 -40.10
N ASN A 107 -68.78 89.33 -39.19
CA ASN A 107 -69.70 88.59 -38.32
C ASN A 107 -69.69 89.04 -36.83
N ASN A 108 -70.70 88.58 -36.08
CA ASN A 108 -71.06 88.94 -34.70
C ASN A 108 -69.88 88.85 -33.68
N ILE A 109 -69.75 89.88 -32.85
CA ILE A 109 -68.70 90.03 -31.81
C ILE A 109 -68.71 88.87 -30.80
N GLU A 110 -69.87 88.31 -30.48
CA GLU A 110 -69.98 87.21 -29.50
C GLU A 110 -69.29 85.92 -29.98
N GLU A 111 -69.31 85.61 -31.27
CA GLU A 111 -68.61 84.42 -31.81
C GLU A 111 -67.11 84.62 -31.88
N LEU A 112 -66.65 85.84 -32.20
CA LEU A 112 -65.23 86.20 -32.12
C LEU A 112 -64.69 86.05 -30.69
N GLN A 113 -65.50 86.41 -29.67
CA GLN A 113 -65.15 86.17 -28.27
C GLN A 113 -65.10 84.69 -27.92
N ARG A 114 -66.01 83.86 -28.44
CA ARG A 114 -65.96 82.40 -28.25
C ARG A 114 -64.70 81.78 -28.86
N PHE A 115 -64.33 82.13 -30.09
CA PHE A 115 -63.10 81.63 -30.71
C PHE A 115 -61.84 82.11 -29.98
N THR A 116 -61.82 83.37 -29.52
CA THR A 116 -60.71 83.90 -28.73
C THR A 116 -60.56 83.15 -27.40
N ASN A 117 -61.69 82.84 -26.74
CA ASN A 117 -61.68 82.04 -25.50
C ASN A 117 -61.25 80.59 -25.74
N SER A 118 -61.64 79.97 -26.86
CA SER A 118 -61.16 78.63 -27.24
C SER A 118 -59.65 78.60 -27.52
N ILE A 119 -59.11 79.60 -28.25
CA ILE A 119 -57.66 79.71 -28.47
C ILE A 119 -56.94 79.91 -27.14
N ASN A 120 -57.43 80.78 -26.25
CA ASN A 120 -56.82 80.99 -24.94
C ASN A 120 -56.84 79.72 -24.08
N ASN A 121 -57.92 78.94 -24.11
CA ASN A 121 -57.99 77.67 -23.39
C ASN A 121 -56.99 76.64 -23.92
N GLU A 122 -56.85 76.51 -25.25
CA GLU A 122 -55.85 75.64 -25.87
C GLU A 122 -54.42 76.12 -25.59
N GLU A 123 -54.17 77.43 -25.58
CA GLU A 123 -52.86 78.00 -25.18
C GLU A 123 -52.53 77.76 -23.70
N ILE A 124 -53.54 77.79 -22.81
CA ILE A 124 -53.37 77.39 -21.40
C ILE A 124 -53.04 75.91 -21.30
N GLN A 125 -53.76 75.04 -22.02
CA GLN A 125 -53.48 73.60 -22.04
C GLN A 125 -52.09 73.28 -22.62
N LEU A 126 -51.68 73.98 -23.68
CA LEU A 126 -50.33 73.88 -24.25
C LEU A 126 -49.27 74.28 -23.22
N LYS A 127 -49.50 75.40 -22.50
CA LYS A 127 -48.60 75.85 -21.45
C LYS A 127 -48.50 74.83 -20.31
N THR A 128 -49.63 74.27 -19.85
CA THR A 128 -49.63 73.19 -18.85
C THR A 128 -48.89 71.94 -19.33
N CYS A 129 -49.01 71.57 -20.60
CA CYS A 129 -48.25 70.47 -21.19
C CYS A 129 -46.75 70.77 -21.22
N TYR A 130 -46.34 71.98 -21.60
CA TYR A 130 -44.94 72.40 -21.56
C TYR A 130 -44.38 72.46 -20.14
N ASP A 131 -45.14 72.98 -19.17
CA ASP A 131 -44.71 73.01 -17.76
C ASP A 131 -44.57 71.59 -17.20
N THR A 132 -45.45 70.66 -17.59
CA THR A 132 -45.37 69.23 -17.24
C THR A 132 -44.18 68.56 -17.91
N LEU A 133 -43.93 68.81 -19.20
CA LEU A 133 -42.77 68.32 -19.93
C LEU A 133 -41.46 68.86 -19.36
N ASN A 134 -41.41 70.14 -18.99
CA ASN A 134 -40.25 70.75 -18.35
C ASN A 134 -40.01 70.17 -16.96
N GLY A 135 -41.06 69.98 -16.15
CA GLY A 135 -40.96 69.33 -14.84
C GLY A 135 -40.48 67.87 -14.96
N LEU A 136 -41.00 67.13 -15.94
CA LEU A 136 -40.50 65.79 -16.27
C LEU A 136 -39.06 65.83 -16.77
N HIS A 137 -38.66 66.82 -17.57
CA HIS A 137 -37.29 66.97 -18.05
C HIS A 137 -36.31 67.26 -16.91
N THR A 138 -36.67 68.13 -15.96
CA THR A 138 -35.86 68.39 -14.77
C THR A 138 -35.73 67.14 -13.90
N ASN A 139 -36.85 66.46 -13.62
CA ASN A 139 -36.85 65.22 -12.85
C ASN A 139 -36.05 64.12 -13.55
N LEU A 140 -36.19 63.97 -14.86
CA LEU A 140 -35.46 62.97 -15.65
C LEU A 140 -33.97 63.27 -15.73
N ASN A 141 -33.57 64.53 -15.89
CA ASN A 141 -32.16 64.90 -15.86
C ASN A 141 -31.54 64.69 -14.46
N GLU A 142 -32.28 64.91 -13.39
CA GLU A 142 -31.83 64.61 -12.02
C GLU A 142 -31.71 63.10 -11.76
N ILE A 143 -32.69 62.32 -12.23
CA ILE A 143 -32.71 60.85 -12.16
C ILE A 143 -31.56 60.25 -13.00
N ASP A 144 -31.35 60.71 -14.23
CA ASP A 144 -30.30 60.19 -15.14
C ASP A 144 -28.89 60.56 -14.63
N ARG A 145 -28.69 61.78 -14.09
CA ARG A 145 -27.38 62.23 -13.57
C ARG A 145 -26.98 61.63 -12.23
N ASN A 146 -27.89 61.48 -11.29
CA ASN A 146 -27.52 61.10 -9.93
C ASN A 146 -27.94 59.68 -9.56
N GLU A 147 -29.07 59.18 -10.03
CA GLU A 147 -29.58 57.89 -9.58
C GLU A 147 -29.15 56.76 -10.50
N TYR A 148 -29.38 56.88 -11.81
CA TYR A 148 -28.97 55.88 -12.81
C TYR A 148 -27.45 55.84 -12.96
N THR A 149 -26.77 56.97 -13.00
CA THR A 149 -25.29 56.98 -13.11
C THR A 149 -24.63 56.33 -11.88
N ASN A 150 -25.17 56.54 -10.67
CA ASN A 150 -24.66 55.88 -9.46
C ASN A 150 -25.04 54.38 -9.42
N HIS A 151 -26.23 54.00 -9.87
CA HIS A 151 -26.63 52.59 -9.99
C HIS A 151 -25.80 51.86 -11.03
N ILE A 152 -25.57 52.45 -12.21
CA ILE A 152 -24.70 51.90 -13.25
C ILE A 152 -23.28 51.74 -12.71
N ARG A 153 -22.73 52.74 -12.04
CA ARG A 153 -21.40 52.64 -11.41
C ARG A 153 -21.35 51.57 -10.32
N SER A 154 -22.42 51.41 -9.53
CA SER A 154 -22.53 50.36 -8.52
C SER A 154 -22.57 48.96 -9.15
N VAL A 155 -23.35 48.78 -10.21
CA VAL A 155 -23.42 47.54 -10.99
C VAL A 155 -22.09 47.24 -11.68
N GLU A 156 -21.42 48.23 -12.27
CA GLU A 156 -20.10 48.08 -12.88
C GLU A 156 -19.05 47.65 -11.85
N ASN A 157 -19.09 48.21 -10.63
CA ASN A 157 -18.22 47.79 -9.54
C ASN A 157 -18.52 46.35 -9.07
N GLN A 158 -19.81 45.97 -9.00
CA GLN A 158 -20.20 44.59 -8.67
C GLN A 158 -19.74 43.60 -9.74
N ILE A 159 -19.88 43.94 -11.03
CA ILE A 159 -19.39 43.12 -12.14
C ILE A 159 -17.85 43.00 -12.09
N ALA A 160 -17.14 44.08 -11.76
CA ALA A 160 -15.69 44.05 -11.60
C ALA A 160 -15.24 43.14 -10.45
N ASP A 161 -15.91 43.20 -9.29
CA ASP A 161 -15.65 42.30 -8.16
C ASP A 161 -15.92 40.83 -8.51
N ILE A 162 -17.05 40.57 -9.19
CA ILE A 162 -17.41 39.23 -9.68
C ILE A 162 -16.36 38.69 -10.67
N LYS A 163 -15.84 39.53 -11.58
CA LYS A 163 -14.76 39.15 -12.50
C LYS A 163 -13.48 38.75 -11.75
N GLN A 164 -13.09 39.50 -10.72
CA GLN A 164 -11.91 39.17 -9.92
C GLN A 164 -12.09 37.84 -9.18
N ARG A 165 -13.27 37.60 -8.63
CA ARG A 165 -13.62 36.32 -7.98
C ARG A 165 -13.61 35.14 -8.94
N LEU A 166 -14.11 35.32 -10.17
CA LEU A 166 -14.05 34.33 -11.24
C LEU A 166 -12.61 33.97 -11.62
N ILE A 167 -11.74 34.97 -11.82
CA ILE A 167 -10.32 34.74 -12.13
C ILE A 167 -9.63 33.98 -10.99
N HIS A 168 -9.91 34.36 -9.74
CA HIS A 168 -9.37 33.66 -8.58
C HIS A 168 -9.85 32.20 -8.51
N PHE A 169 -11.12 31.96 -8.82
CA PHE A 169 -11.72 30.64 -8.84
C PHE A 169 -11.13 29.74 -9.94
N GLU A 170 -10.97 30.26 -11.16
CA GLU A 170 -10.32 29.56 -12.27
C GLU A 170 -8.88 29.17 -11.90
N LYS A 171 -8.15 30.08 -11.24
CA LYS A 171 -6.77 29.80 -10.79
C LYS A 171 -6.72 28.68 -9.75
N LEU A 172 -7.58 28.72 -8.74
CA LEU A 172 -7.71 27.65 -7.72
C LEU A 172 -8.12 26.31 -8.34
N SER A 173 -9.05 26.33 -9.30
CA SER A 173 -9.47 25.12 -10.03
C SER A 173 -8.31 24.50 -10.81
N ILE A 174 -7.46 25.32 -11.45
CA ILE A 174 -6.28 24.85 -12.18
C ILE A 174 -5.21 24.31 -11.22
N GLU A 175 -4.98 24.98 -10.08
CA GLU A 175 -4.05 24.53 -9.04
C GLU A 175 -4.49 23.18 -8.47
N HIS A 176 -5.76 23.01 -8.10
CA HIS A 176 -6.29 21.73 -7.62
C HIS A 176 -6.29 20.62 -8.67
N GLN A 177 -6.63 20.91 -9.94
CA GLN A 177 -6.50 19.92 -11.02
C GLN A 177 -5.04 19.49 -11.23
N THR A 178 -4.09 20.40 -11.05
CA THR A 178 -2.65 20.10 -11.15
C THR A 178 -2.19 19.24 -9.97
N GLU A 179 -2.63 19.55 -8.75
CA GLU A 179 -2.36 18.72 -7.57
C GLU A 179 -2.98 17.33 -7.68
N TYR A 180 -4.22 17.21 -8.17
CA TYR A 180 -4.87 15.93 -8.40
C TYR A 180 -4.12 15.09 -9.44
N LYS A 181 -3.71 15.67 -10.58
CA LYS A 181 -2.88 14.96 -11.58
C LYS A 181 -1.53 14.51 -11.01
N ASN A 182 -0.92 15.32 -10.16
CA ASN A 182 0.32 14.94 -9.48
C ASN A 182 0.08 13.81 -8.46
N PHE A 183 -1.03 13.84 -7.73
CA PHE A 183 -1.44 12.76 -6.83
C PHE A 183 -1.68 11.45 -7.60
N GLU A 184 -2.44 11.49 -8.70
CA GLU A 184 -2.72 10.34 -9.57
C GLU A 184 -1.42 9.73 -10.13
N LYS A 185 -0.51 10.57 -10.63
CA LYS A 185 0.81 10.13 -11.12
C LYS A 185 1.64 9.46 -10.03
N ASN A 186 1.64 10.01 -8.82
CA ASN A 186 2.36 9.41 -7.69
C ASN A 186 1.74 8.06 -7.29
N LEU A 187 0.41 7.94 -7.37
CA LEU A 187 -0.31 6.70 -7.08
C LEU A 187 0.02 5.61 -8.11
N GLN A 188 0.05 5.96 -9.40
CA GLN A 188 0.47 5.04 -10.48
C GLN A 188 1.94 4.60 -10.33
N LEU A 189 2.83 5.51 -9.94
CA LEU A 189 4.24 5.19 -9.67
C LEU A 189 4.36 4.19 -8.50
N PHE A 190 3.55 4.39 -7.46
CA PHE A 190 3.51 3.52 -6.29
C PHE A 190 3.01 2.12 -6.65
N GLU A 191 1.93 2.00 -7.44
CA GLU A 191 1.43 0.72 -7.93
C GLU A 191 2.47 -0.01 -8.80
N LEU A 192 3.22 0.71 -9.65
CA LEU A 192 4.33 0.14 -10.42
C LEU A 192 5.47 -0.37 -9.52
N ASN A 193 5.83 0.38 -8.49
CA ASN A 193 6.88 -0.01 -7.54
C ASN A 193 6.48 -1.25 -6.75
N ILE A 194 5.23 -1.33 -6.26
CA ILE A 194 4.72 -2.53 -5.58
C ILE A 194 4.74 -3.75 -6.50
N ASN A 195 4.32 -3.60 -7.75
CA ASN A 195 4.35 -4.71 -8.71
C ASN A 195 5.78 -5.19 -9.00
N THR A 196 6.73 -4.26 -9.16
CA THR A 196 8.15 -4.57 -9.38
C THR A 196 8.76 -5.24 -8.14
N PHE A 197 8.43 -4.75 -6.96
CA PHE A 197 8.84 -5.34 -5.68
C PHE A 197 8.31 -6.76 -5.55
N LYS A 198 7.02 -6.99 -5.83
CA LYS A 198 6.39 -8.32 -5.82
C LYS A 198 7.09 -9.31 -6.76
N GLN A 199 7.38 -8.91 -8.00
CA GLN A 199 8.13 -9.74 -8.95
C GLN A 199 9.54 -10.07 -8.44
N THR A 200 10.23 -9.07 -7.87
CA THR A 200 11.56 -9.27 -7.28
C THR A 200 11.50 -10.21 -6.07
N LEU A 201 10.43 -10.11 -5.26
CA LEU A 201 10.14 -10.98 -4.13
C LEU A 201 9.90 -12.43 -4.58
N GLU A 202 9.07 -12.64 -5.61
CA GLU A 202 8.79 -13.96 -6.18
C GLU A 202 10.08 -14.64 -6.70
N ILE A 203 10.95 -13.87 -7.36
CA ILE A 203 12.26 -14.36 -7.84
C ILE A 203 13.18 -14.71 -6.65
N ARG A 204 13.31 -13.80 -5.67
CA ARG A 204 14.19 -14.01 -4.50
C ARG A 204 13.69 -15.12 -3.57
N LEU A 205 12.38 -15.35 -3.51
CA LEU A 205 11.79 -16.42 -2.71
C LEU A 205 12.09 -17.83 -3.24
N MET A 206 12.47 -17.97 -4.52
CA MET A 206 12.77 -19.27 -5.14
C MET A 206 14.19 -19.81 -4.87
N GLU A 207 15.16 -19.01 -4.38
CA GLU A 207 16.60 -19.37 -4.37
C GLU A 207 17.21 -19.72 -2.97
N ILE A 208 16.41 -20.10 -1.99
CA ILE A 208 16.70 -19.76 -0.57
C ILE A 208 17.53 -20.80 0.25
N THR A 209 18.67 -20.35 0.83
CA THR A 209 19.52 -20.95 1.92
C THR A 209 19.92 -19.90 2.98
N ILE A 210 20.18 -20.28 4.27
CA ILE A 210 20.53 -19.50 5.51
C ILE A 210 20.75 -17.96 5.44
N ASP A 211 21.35 -17.39 4.39
CA ASP A 211 21.31 -15.95 4.06
C ASP A 211 19.88 -15.37 3.93
N ASP A 212 18.86 -16.22 3.81
CA ASP A 212 17.44 -15.85 3.65
C ASP A 212 16.83 -15.08 4.81
N MET A 213 17.29 -15.32 6.05
CA MET A 213 16.72 -14.64 7.22
C MET A 213 17.01 -13.13 7.16
N LYS A 214 18.22 -12.76 6.68
CA LYS A 214 18.60 -11.36 6.44
C LYS A 214 17.82 -10.76 5.27
N ILE A 215 17.54 -11.56 4.25
CA ILE A 215 16.73 -11.14 3.10
C ILE A 215 15.29 -10.88 3.56
N ILE A 216 14.69 -11.78 4.35
CA ILE A 216 13.37 -11.57 4.96
C ILE A 216 13.35 -10.33 5.84
N ASP A 217 14.36 -10.12 6.68
CA ASP A 217 14.43 -8.93 7.55
C ASP A 217 14.61 -7.63 6.73
N ASN A 218 15.28 -7.67 5.58
CA ASN A 218 15.35 -6.54 4.64
C ASN A 218 13.98 -6.29 4.00
N ILE A 219 13.32 -7.33 3.50
CA ILE A 219 12.00 -7.24 2.86
C ILE A 219 10.96 -6.71 3.86
N ASN A 220 10.99 -7.18 5.12
CA ASN A 220 10.11 -6.67 6.17
C ASN A 220 10.34 -5.17 6.44
N ARG A 221 11.60 -4.71 6.41
CA ARG A 221 11.92 -3.27 6.51
C ARG A 221 11.41 -2.47 5.31
N GLU A 222 11.52 -3.00 4.10
CA GLU A 222 10.97 -2.37 2.89
C GLU A 222 9.45 -2.24 2.99
N ILE A 223 8.74 -3.28 3.43
CA ILE A 223 7.28 -3.22 3.65
C ILE A 223 6.89 -2.20 4.70
N GLN A 224 7.61 -2.11 5.83
CA GLN A 224 7.35 -1.09 6.85
C GLN A 224 7.55 0.33 6.30
N SER A 225 8.54 0.51 5.41
CA SER A 225 8.73 1.77 4.69
C SER A 225 7.54 2.09 3.79
N GLU A 226 7.03 1.12 3.02
CA GLU A 226 5.87 1.34 2.14
C GLU A 226 4.56 1.53 2.90
N GLU A 227 4.39 0.90 4.07
CA GLU A 227 3.25 1.17 4.95
C GLU A 227 3.28 2.61 5.48
N THR A 228 4.47 3.14 5.76
CA THR A 228 4.65 4.55 6.13
C THR A 228 4.26 5.48 4.98
N HIS A 229 4.63 5.14 3.74
CA HIS A 229 4.21 5.89 2.54
C HIS A 229 2.70 5.83 2.31
N LEU A 230 2.07 4.66 2.48
CA LEU A 230 0.62 4.52 2.36
C LEU A 230 -0.12 5.34 3.43
N ASN A 231 0.39 5.37 4.66
CA ASN A 231 -0.17 6.19 5.73
C ASN A 231 -0.05 7.69 5.42
N ALA A 232 1.06 8.13 4.84
CA ALA A 232 1.22 9.50 4.35
C ALA A 232 0.23 9.83 3.21
N LEU A 233 0.04 8.90 2.26
CA LEU A 233 -0.95 9.01 1.19
C LEU A 233 -2.39 9.10 1.73
N ARG A 234 -2.74 8.29 2.72
CA ARG A 234 -4.03 8.37 3.43
C ARG A 234 -4.21 9.72 4.14
N GLY A 235 -3.15 10.24 4.75
CA GLY A 235 -3.15 11.59 5.33
C GLY A 235 -3.47 12.66 4.31
N LYS A 236 -2.81 12.62 3.13
CA LYS A 236 -3.09 13.54 2.01
C LYS A 236 -4.48 13.36 1.42
N TYR A 237 -4.95 12.12 1.28
CA TYR A 237 -6.31 11.85 0.83
C TYR A 237 -7.34 12.47 1.78
N LYS A 238 -7.17 12.35 3.11
CA LYS A 238 -8.08 12.97 4.09
C LYS A 238 -8.15 14.49 3.96
N THR A 239 -7.05 15.15 3.58
CA THR A 239 -7.05 16.61 3.37
C THR A 239 -7.67 17.01 2.03
N LEU A 240 -7.51 16.19 0.98
CA LEU A 240 -8.02 16.46 -0.38
C LEU A 240 -9.48 15.99 -0.58
N ALA A 241 -9.94 14.98 0.15
CA ALA A 241 -11.25 14.37 -0.02
C ALA A 241 -12.44 15.36 0.00
N PRO A 242 -12.45 16.41 0.84
CA PRO A 242 -13.50 17.43 0.80
C PRO A 242 -13.57 18.19 -0.54
N ASP A 243 -12.43 18.29 -1.24
CA ASP A 243 -12.27 19.08 -2.46
C ASP A 243 -12.55 18.31 -3.76
N LEU A 244 -12.63 16.98 -3.67
CA LEU A 244 -12.84 16.07 -4.79
C LEU A 244 -14.33 15.82 -5.05
N ASN A 245 -14.69 15.57 -6.32
CA ASN A 245 -16.03 15.08 -6.64
C ASN A 245 -16.23 13.63 -6.15
N ASN A 246 -17.46 13.13 -6.21
CA ASN A 246 -17.78 11.80 -5.68
C ASN A 246 -17.08 10.67 -6.43
N GLU A 247 -16.87 10.81 -7.75
CA GLU A 247 -16.24 9.77 -8.57
C GLU A 247 -14.74 9.68 -8.28
N GLU A 248 -14.05 10.81 -8.18
CA GLU A 248 -12.65 10.93 -7.79
C GLU A 248 -12.40 10.37 -6.37
N ARG A 249 -13.29 10.68 -5.42
CA ARG A 249 -13.23 10.11 -4.06
C ARG A 249 -13.34 8.60 -4.09
N GLN A 250 -14.34 8.07 -4.80
CA GLN A 250 -14.61 6.65 -4.84
C GLN A 250 -13.46 5.88 -5.51
N GLN A 251 -12.87 6.44 -6.58
CA GLN A 251 -11.68 5.87 -7.22
C GLN A 251 -10.47 5.86 -6.28
N ALA A 252 -10.17 6.99 -5.63
CA ALA A 252 -9.05 7.11 -4.69
C ALA A 252 -9.20 6.16 -3.48
N GLU A 253 -10.40 6.06 -2.90
CA GLU A 253 -10.70 5.11 -1.83
C GLU A 253 -10.51 3.66 -2.28
N THR A 254 -10.98 3.33 -3.48
CA THR A 254 -10.84 1.98 -4.03
C THR A 254 -9.36 1.62 -4.21
N MET A 255 -8.55 2.53 -4.75
CA MET A 255 -7.11 2.28 -4.94
C MET A 255 -6.36 2.20 -3.60
N ILE A 256 -6.64 3.09 -2.64
CA ILE A 256 -6.02 3.03 -1.30
C ILE A 256 -6.37 1.72 -0.59
N ASN A 257 -7.62 1.25 -0.70
CA ASN A 257 -8.05 0.00 -0.09
C ASN A 257 -7.44 -1.22 -0.78
N LYS A 258 -7.31 -1.20 -2.12
CA LYS A 258 -6.62 -2.25 -2.87
C LYS A 258 -5.16 -2.36 -2.43
N ILE A 259 -4.43 -1.24 -2.41
CA ILE A 259 -3.02 -1.20 -1.99
C ILE A 259 -2.86 -1.66 -0.54
N GLN A 260 -3.74 -1.23 0.37
CA GLN A 260 -3.74 -1.71 1.76
C GLN A 260 -3.88 -3.24 1.82
N THR A 261 -4.85 -3.79 1.10
CA THR A 261 -5.12 -5.22 1.09
C THR A 261 -3.92 -6.00 0.56
N GLU A 262 -3.27 -5.49 -0.49
CA GLU A 262 -2.06 -6.11 -1.06
C GLU A 262 -0.87 -6.06 -0.10
N LEU A 263 -0.67 -4.95 0.62
CA LEU A 263 0.37 -4.85 1.65
C LEU A 263 0.12 -5.79 2.83
N GLU A 264 -1.12 -5.89 3.31
CA GLU A 264 -1.50 -6.83 4.38
C GLU A 264 -1.25 -8.29 3.97
N GLN A 265 -1.59 -8.65 2.73
CA GLN A 265 -1.31 -9.98 2.19
C GLN A 265 0.19 -10.27 2.09
N LEU A 266 0.99 -9.30 1.67
CA LEU A 266 2.46 -9.43 1.63
C LEU A 266 3.05 -9.61 3.03
N GLN A 267 2.58 -8.84 4.01
CA GLN A 267 2.98 -9.00 5.42
C GLN A 267 2.65 -10.41 5.94
N GLU A 268 1.43 -10.89 5.69
CA GLU A 268 1.02 -12.24 6.11
C GLU A 268 1.89 -13.33 5.47
N GLN A 269 2.21 -13.21 4.17
CA GLN A 269 3.06 -14.17 3.47
C GLN A 269 4.48 -14.19 4.04
N ILE A 270 5.04 -13.03 4.37
CA ILE A 270 6.39 -12.93 4.94
C ILE A 270 6.45 -13.50 6.34
N GLU A 271 5.46 -13.21 7.19
CA GLU A 271 5.43 -13.78 8.54
C GLU A 271 5.27 -15.31 8.50
N LYS A 272 4.40 -15.85 7.62
CA LYS A 272 4.33 -17.30 7.39
C LYS A 272 5.65 -17.88 6.93
N ARG A 273 6.35 -17.20 6.02
CA ARG A 273 7.66 -17.64 5.51
C ARG A 273 8.73 -17.60 6.60
N LYS A 274 8.73 -16.56 7.43
CA LYS A 274 9.63 -16.39 8.58
C LYS A 274 9.43 -17.48 9.63
N GLU A 275 8.19 -17.79 9.97
CA GLU A 275 7.84 -18.89 10.87
C GLU A 275 8.34 -20.24 10.33
N HIS A 276 8.13 -20.48 9.02
CA HIS A 276 8.62 -21.69 8.36
C HIS A 276 10.16 -21.78 8.38
N LEU A 277 10.88 -20.70 8.04
CA LEU A 277 12.35 -20.68 8.10
C LEU A 277 12.88 -20.88 9.53
N ASN A 278 12.26 -20.25 10.52
CA ASN A 278 12.62 -20.46 11.93
C ASN A 278 12.48 -21.93 12.34
N THR A 279 11.40 -22.58 11.90
CA THR A 279 11.17 -24.01 12.15
C THR A 279 12.26 -24.85 11.50
N LEU A 280 12.60 -24.59 10.24
CA LEU A 280 13.66 -25.31 9.53
C LEU A 280 15.05 -25.12 10.16
N ILE A 281 15.38 -23.89 10.59
CA ILE A 281 16.63 -23.61 11.31
C ILE A 281 16.69 -24.39 12.61
N HIS A 282 15.60 -24.42 13.37
CA HIS A 282 15.55 -25.15 14.62
C HIS A 282 15.72 -26.67 14.39
N GLN A 283 14.96 -27.24 13.47
CA GLN A 283 15.08 -28.65 13.09
C GLN A 283 16.49 -28.99 12.58
N ARG A 284 17.13 -28.08 11.84
CA ARG A 284 18.50 -28.27 11.38
C ARG A 284 19.49 -28.29 12.54
N GLN A 285 19.36 -27.37 13.50
CA GLN A 285 20.19 -27.36 14.70
C GLN A 285 20.02 -28.64 15.52
N GLU A 286 18.79 -29.12 15.64
CA GLU A 286 18.51 -30.40 16.31
C GLU A 286 19.17 -31.58 15.57
N LEU A 287 19.09 -31.60 14.23
CA LEU A 287 19.72 -32.63 13.40
C LEU A 287 21.25 -32.62 13.56
N ASP A 288 21.87 -31.44 13.47
CA ASP A 288 23.32 -31.30 13.60
C ASP A 288 23.78 -31.70 15.02
N GLN A 289 23.05 -31.30 16.06
CA GLN A 289 23.34 -31.70 17.44
C GLN A 289 23.19 -33.21 17.67
N ALA A 290 22.11 -33.81 17.18
CA ALA A 290 21.87 -35.24 17.33
C ALA A 290 22.94 -36.06 16.58
N SER A 291 23.26 -35.65 15.36
CA SER A 291 24.32 -36.26 14.53
C SER A 291 25.69 -36.14 15.21
N GLN A 292 26.02 -34.96 15.74
CA GLN A 292 27.29 -34.74 16.44
C GLN A 292 27.42 -35.59 17.71
N ARG A 293 26.34 -35.73 18.50
CA ARG A 293 26.34 -36.62 19.68
C ARG A 293 26.62 -38.07 19.28
N LEU A 294 26.02 -38.53 18.19
CA LEU A 294 26.25 -39.88 17.67
C LEU A 294 27.69 -40.07 17.16
N ILE A 295 28.25 -39.07 16.48
CA ILE A 295 29.64 -39.08 16.01
C ILE A 295 30.61 -39.17 17.19
N VAL A 296 30.44 -38.34 18.21
CA VAL A 296 31.29 -38.35 19.41
C VAL A 296 31.23 -39.71 20.11
N TRP A 297 30.02 -40.26 20.27
CA TRP A 297 29.85 -41.60 20.82
C TRP A 297 30.56 -42.66 19.97
N TYR A 298 30.41 -42.61 18.65
CA TYR A 298 31.08 -43.53 17.72
C TYR A 298 32.61 -43.46 17.87
N GLU A 299 33.20 -42.26 17.90
CA GLU A 299 34.64 -42.07 18.03
C GLU A 299 35.18 -42.60 19.38
N ASP A 300 34.44 -42.36 20.46
CA ASP A 300 34.78 -42.87 21.79
C ASP A 300 34.79 -44.41 21.82
N LYS A 301 33.81 -45.05 21.17
CA LYS A 301 33.76 -46.52 21.10
C LYS A 301 34.78 -47.09 20.12
N GLN A 302 35.04 -46.44 18.99
CA GLN A 302 36.04 -46.88 18.02
C GLN A 302 37.43 -47.01 18.68
N ARG A 303 37.79 -46.11 19.60
CA ARG A 303 39.04 -46.21 20.38
C ARG A 303 39.10 -47.45 21.27
N LEU A 304 37.97 -47.89 21.83
CA LEU A 304 37.88 -49.09 22.67
C LEU A 304 38.05 -50.38 21.87
N ILE A 305 37.55 -50.39 20.63
CA ILE A 305 37.44 -51.60 19.78
C ILE A 305 38.54 -51.67 18.72
N SER A 306 39.46 -50.68 18.73
CA SER A 306 40.50 -50.56 17.71
C SER A 306 41.25 -51.89 17.49
N PRO A 307 41.37 -52.33 16.21
CA PRO A 307 42.02 -53.60 15.86
C PRO A 307 43.50 -53.64 16.28
N ASP A 308 44.13 -52.48 16.46
CA ASP A 308 45.53 -52.35 16.87
C ASP A 308 45.76 -52.60 18.36
N GLN A 309 44.69 -52.72 19.17
CA GLN A 309 44.85 -53.04 20.58
C GLN A 309 45.34 -54.48 20.77
N MET A 310 46.45 -54.65 21.48
CA MET A 310 46.94 -55.98 21.85
C MET A 310 45.92 -56.75 22.69
N ILE A 311 45.84 -58.06 22.46
CA ILE A 311 45.04 -58.96 23.29
C ILE A 311 45.77 -59.16 24.63
N PRO A 312 45.13 -58.88 25.78
CA PRO A 312 45.77 -59.06 27.08
C PRO A 312 46.18 -60.51 27.35
N LEU A 313 47.26 -60.71 28.10
CA LEU A 313 47.76 -62.06 28.43
C LEU A 313 47.03 -62.72 29.60
N LYS A 314 46.36 -61.93 30.46
CA LYS A 314 45.67 -62.42 31.66
C LYS A 314 44.17 -62.64 31.37
N ILE A 315 43.64 -63.80 31.76
CA ILE A 315 42.21 -64.14 31.63
C ILE A 315 41.30 -63.04 32.20
N ASN A 316 41.58 -62.57 33.42
CA ASN A 316 40.76 -61.54 34.08
C ASN A 316 40.74 -60.22 33.30
N GLU A 317 41.79 -59.89 32.53
CA GLU A 317 41.83 -58.69 31.70
C GLU A 317 41.04 -58.91 30.39
N ILE A 318 41.14 -60.09 29.78
CA ILE A 318 40.32 -60.49 28.63
C ILE A 318 38.83 -60.42 28.99
N GLU A 319 38.41 -61.02 30.12
CA GLU A 319 37.02 -61.02 30.57
C GLU A 319 36.49 -59.62 30.87
N ARG A 320 37.34 -58.73 31.41
CA ARG A 320 36.98 -57.30 31.61
C ARG A 320 36.72 -56.58 30.28
N ILE A 321 37.54 -56.83 29.26
CA ILE A 321 37.35 -56.22 27.93
C ILE A 321 36.10 -56.82 27.25
N GLN A 322 35.89 -58.13 27.34
CA GLN A 322 34.68 -58.79 26.82
C GLN A 322 33.40 -58.21 27.45
N LYS A 323 33.41 -57.94 28.76
CA LYS A 323 32.30 -57.26 29.42
C LYS A 323 32.03 -55.87 28.80
N LYS A 324 33.07 -55.05 28.63
CA LYS A 324 32.92 -53.72 28.00
C LYS A 324 32.43 -53.80 26.56
N ILE A 325 32.82 -54.82 25.81
CA ILE A 325 32.35 -55.08 24.45
C ILE A 325 30.86 -55.43 24.44
N ASN A 326 30.42 -56.30 25.35
CA ASN A 326 29.00 -56.65 25.49
C ASN A 326 28.16 -55.44 25.91
N ASP A 327 28.67 -54.61 26.83
CA ASP A 327 28.03 -53.35 27.19
C ASP A 327 27.91 -52.42 25.97
N THR A 328 28.96 -52.33 25.15
CA THR A 328 28.94 -51.53 23.91
C THR A 328 27.98 -52.09 22.85
N LEU A 329 27.85 -53.41 22.70
CA LEU A 329 26.85 -54.03 21.81
C LEU A 329 25.43 -53.70 22.24
N ASN A 330 25.17 -53.63 23.55
CA ASN A 330 23.86 -53.22 24.06
C ASN A 330 23.62 -51.74 23.78
N GLU A 331 24.61 -50.87 24.04
CA GLU A 331 24.53 -49.45 23.69
C GLU A 331 24.26 -49.23 22.19
N LEU A 332 24.91 -50.00 21.31
CA LEU A 332 24.73 -49.90 19.85
C LEU A 332 23.27 -50.10 19.43
N LYS A 333 22.51 -50.99 20.08
CA LYS A 333 21.08 -51.17 19.81
C LYS A 333 20.28 -49.90 20.10
N PHE A 334 20.61 -49.19 21.18
CA PHE A 334 19.99 -47.90 21.48
C PHE A 334 20.41 -46.85 20.46
N GLN A 335 21.67 -46.84 20.02
CA GLN A 335 22.13 -45.90 19.02
C GLN A 335 21.55 -46.14 17.62
N ARG A 336 21.15 -47.38 17.28
CA ARG A 336 20.37 -47.66 16.06
C ARG A 336 19.01 -46.94 16.09
N ILE A 337 18.33 -46.97 17.23
CA ILE A 337 17.07 -46.23 17.42
C ILE A 337 17.33 -44.71 17.31
N THR A 338 18.42 -44.22 17.89
CA THR A 338 18.84 -42.82 17.74
C THR A 338 19.06 -42.47 16.27
N LEU A 339 19.76 -43.31 15.49
CA LEU A 339 19.96 -43.10 14.06
C LEU A 339 18.63 -43.06 13.31
N ASP A 340 17.69 -43.97 13.59
CA ASP A 340 16.37 -43.96 12.93
C ASP A 340 15.63 -42.65 13.19
N ASN A 341 15.75 -42.09 14.40
CA ASN A 341 15.18 -40.79 14.73
C ASN A 341 15.89 -39.65 14.00
N ILE A 342 17.22 -39.70 13.89
CA ILE A 342 18.02 -38.74 13.11
C ILE A 342 17.61 -38.80 11.63
N VAL A 343 17.41 -39.99 11.07
CA VAL A 343 16.96 -40.18 9.69
C VAL A 343 15.57 -39.58 9.47
N LYS A 344 14.62 -39.82 10.37
CA LYS A 344 13.29 -39.19 10.30
C LYS A 344 13.38 -37.67 10.33
N LEU A 345 14.14 -37.12 11.28
CA LEU A 345 14.37 -35.67 11.36
C LEU A 345 15.04 -35.14 10.09
N SER A 346 15.96 -35.91 9.49
CA SER A 346 16.60 -35.55 8.23
C SER A 346 15.61 -35.49 7.06
N GLU A 347 14.61 -36.37 7.01
CA GLU A 347 13.56 -36.33 5.99
C GLU A 347 12.65 -35.11 6.13
N GLU A 348 12.32 -34.74 7.37
CA GLU A 348 11.54 -33.51 7.65
C GLU A 348 12.32 -32.26 7.23
N VAL A 349 13.61 -32.20 7.57
CA VAL A 349 14.50 -31.09 7.20
C VAL A 349 14.64 -31.01 5.66
N LYS A 350 14.83 -32.13 4.95
CA LYS A 350 15.01 -32.16 3.49
C LYS A 350 13.87 -31.48 2.71
N GLN A 351 12.64 -31.55 3.21
CA GLN A 351 11.48 -30.93 2.54
C GLN A 351 11.63 -29.41 2.39
N GLY A 352 12.42 -28.76 3.25
CA GLY A 352 12.69 -27.33 3.20
C GLY A 352 13.93 -26.90 2.40
N TYR A 353 14.72 -27.84 1.87
CA TYR A 353 16.00 -27.55 1.23
C TYR A 353 15.94 -27.60 -0.30
N SER A 354 16.88 -26.89 -0.93
CA SER A 354 17.20 -27.06 -2.34
C SER A 354 17.69 -28.49 -2.61
N ARG A 355 17.69 -28.90 -3.88
CA ARG A 355 18.16 -30.23 -4.29
C ARG A 355 19.61 -30.51 -3.87
N GLU A 356 20.47 -29.50 -3.90
CA GLU A 356 21.86 -29.61 -3.46
C GLU A 356 21.94 -29.84 -1.95
N GLY A 357 21.22 -29.04 -1.16
CA GLY A 357 21.17 -29.22 0.29
C GLY A 357 20.55 -30.57 0.71
N GLN A 358 19.56 -31.07 -0.04
CA GLN A 358 19.02 -32.42 0.18
C GLN A 358 20.08 -33.51 -0.06
N ASN A 359 20.90 -33.36 -1.09
CA ASN A 359 22.00 -34.29 -1.37
C ASN A 359 23.05 -34.28 -0.26
N ASP A 360 23.41 -33.10 0.26
CA ASP A 360 24.35 -32.98 1.38
C ASP A 360 23.85 -33.69 2.64
N VAL A 361 22.56 -33.52 2.97
CA VAL A 361 21.93 -34.22 4.09
C VAL A 361 21.94 -35.74 3.85
N ASN A 362 21.64 -36.21 2.63
CA ASN A 362 21.70 -37.63 2.28
C ASN A 362 23.11 -38.21 2.47
N LEU A 363 24.13 -37.52 1.94
CA LEU A 363 25.53 -37.94 2.08
C LEU A 363 25.95 -38.04 3.55
N HIS A 364 25.52 -37.09 4.37
CA HIS A 364 25.80 -37.11 5.80
C HIS A 364 25.12 -38.30 6.51
N MET A 365 23.86 -38.60 6.18
CA MET A 365 23.14 -39.75 6.74
C MET A 365 23.77 -41.08 6.33
N ASP A 366 24.16 -41.21 5.05
CA ASP A 366 24.86 -42.39 4.54
C ASP A 366 26.20 -42.61 5.26
N GLU A 367 26.92 -41.53 5.57
CA GLU A 367 28.16 -41.59 6.34
C GLU A 367 27.94 -42.09 7.77
N LEU A 368 26.92 -41.58 8.47
CA LEU A 368 26.56 -42.03 9.83
C LEU A 368 26.19 -43.52 9.85
N LEU A 369 25.37 -43.95 8.88
CA LEU A 369 24.99 -45.36 8.75
C LEU A 369 26.21 -46.24 8.48
N ARG A 370 27.10 -45.81 7.57
CA ARG A 370 28.34 -46.54 7.25
C ARG A 370 29.25 -46.66 8.47
N LYS A 371 29.43 -45.57 9.23
CA LYS A 371 30.22 -45.56 10.48
C LYS A 371 29.65 -46.56 11.49
N LEU A 372 28.34 -46.55 11.73
CA LEU A 372 27.73 -47.49 12.67
C LEU A 372 27.84 -48.95 12.24
N ASN A 373 27.65 -49.25 10.96
CA ASN A 373 27.83 -50.60 10.42
C ASN A 373 29.28 -51.08 10.61
N SER A 374 30.25 -50.22 10.30
CA SER A 374 31.68 -50.53 10.46
C SER A 374 32.06 -50.75 11.93
N LEU A 375 31.49 -49.98 12.86
CA LEU A 375 31.69 -50.19 14.30
C LEU A 375 31.12 -51.54 14.74
N GLU A 376 29.92 -51.91 14.28
CA GLU A 376 29.29 -53.19 14.60
C GLU A 376 30.16 -54.38 14.16
N GLU A 377 30.64 -54.35 12.93
CA GLU A 377 31.57 -55.36 12.39
C GLU A 377 32.85 -55.43 13.22
N SER A 378 33.46 -54.28 13.51
CA SER A 378 34.68 -54.19 14.33
C SER A 378 34.47 -54.76 15.74
N ILE A 379 33.31 -54.51 16.36
CA ILE A 379 32.96 -55.06 17.67
C ILE A 379 32.85 -56.58 17.59
N GLN A 380 32.15 -57.10 16.59
CA GLN A 380 31.95 -58.53 16.42
C GLN A 380 33.29 -59.25 16.20
N ASP A 381 34.15 -58.70 15.35
CA ASP A 381 35.47 -59.27 15.08
C ASP A 381 36.37 -59.23 16.30
N ARG A 382 36.40 -58.10 17.03
CA ARG A 382 37.16 -58.00 18.27
C ARG A 382 36.66 -58.98 19.34
N ASN A 383 35.35 -59.18 19.43
CA ASN A 383 34.77 -60.15 20.35
C ASN A 383 35.17 -61.59 19.99
N ARG A 384 35.17 -61.94 18.70
CA ARG A 384 35.65 -63.25 18.21
C ARG A 384 37.12 -63.48 18.58
N GLN A 385 37.98 -62.49 18.37
CA GLN A 385 39.40 -62.55 18.74
C GLN A 385 39.58 -62.80 20.24
N LEU A 386 38.85 -62.06 21.08
CA LEU A 386 38.95 -62.21 22.53
C LEU A 386 38.40 -63.55 23.02
N ASN A 387 37.32 -64.06 22.42
CA ASN A 387 36.78 -65.39 22.72
C ASN A 387 37.81 -66.48 22.41
N GLY A 388 38.41 -66.46 21.22
CA GLY A 388 39.45 -67.41 20.84
C GLY A 388 40.67 -67.35 21.76
N ALA A 389 41.12 -66.13 22.10
CA ALA A 389 42.23 -65.95 23.05
C ALA A 389 41.90 -66.43 24.46
N ASN A 390 40.67 -66.20 24.96
CA ASN A 390 40.24 -66.67 26.27
C ASN A 390 40.22 -68.21 26.33
N GLU A 391 39.71 -68.86 25.28
CA GLU A 391 39.68 -70.32 25.18
C GLU A 391 41.09 -70.92 25.16
N GLN A 392 41.98 -70.41 24.30
CA GLN A 392 43.37 -70.82 24.25
C GLN A 392 44.08 -70.61 25.60
N ARG A 393 43.79 -69.50 26.28
CA ARG A 393 44.38 -69.19 27.58
C ARG A 393 43.90 -70.12 28.69
N ARG A 394 42.60 -70.43 28.74
CA ARG A 394 42.02 -71.38 29.70
C ARG A 394 42.61 -72.77 29.52
N GLU A 395 42.81 -73.22 28.29
CA GLU A 395 43.43 -74.51 28.02
C GLU A 395 44.92 -74.53 28.39
N LEU A 396 45.66 -73.46 28.07
CA LEU A 396 47.05 -73.32 28.51
C LEU A 396 47.17 -73.37 30.05
N ASP A 397 46.34 -72.60 30.77
CA ASP A 397 46.36 -72.58 32.23
C ASP A 397 45.96 -73.96 32.82
N ARG A 398 45.07 -74.70 32.14
CA ARG A 398 44.73 -76.09 32.51
C ARG A 398 45.90 -77.06 32.30
N ILE A 399 46.59 -76.99 31.16
CA ILE A 399 47.78 -77.80 30.86
C ILE A 399 48.89 -77.49 31.88
N MET A 400 49.16 -76.20 32.12
CA MET A 400 50.15 -75.74 33.10
C MET A 400 49.83 -76.19 34.52
N SER A 401 48.55 -76.18 34.91
CA SER A 401 48.11 -76.69 36.22
C SER A 401 48.36 -78.19 36.36
N LYS A 402 47.95 -79.00 35.36
CA LYS A 402 48.22 -80.45 35.33
C LYS A 402 49.71 -80.77 35.37
N LEU A 403 50.52 -80.04 34.61
CA LEU A 403 51.97 -80.18 34.59
C LEU A 403 52.58 -79.84 35.96
N SER A 404 52.17 -78.73 36.57
CA SER A 404 52.66 -78.31 37.88
C SER A 404 52.30 -79.31 38.98
N GLU A 405 51.08 -79.83 38.97
CA GLU A 405 50.64 -80.88 39.89
C GLU A 405 51.42 -82.18 39.69
N TRP A 406 51.63 -82.59 38.43
CA TRP A 406 52.45 -83.76 38.12
C TRP A 406 53.91 -83.61 38.58
N ILE A 407 54.53 -82.45 38.36
CA ILE A 407 55.89 -82.14 38.84
C ILE A 407 55.93 -82.26 40.36
N LYS A 408 55.01 -81.59 41.08
CA LYS A 408 54.93 -81.64 42.56
C LYS A 408 54.76 -83.06 43.09
N ASN A 409 53.84 -83.84 42.50
CA ASN A 409 53.59 -85.23 42.90
C ASN A 409 54.82 -86.11 42.63
N THR A 410 55.50 -85.91 41.50
CA THR A 410 56.72 -86.65 41.15
C THR A 410 57.88 -86.28 42.07
N GLU A 411 58.09 -84.98 42.35
CA GLU A 411 59.09 -84.51 43.31
C GLU A 411 58.84 -85.09 44.71
N GLN A 412 57.58 -85.18 45.14
CA GLN A 412 57.22 -85.80 46.41
C GLN A 412 57.51 -87.31 46.43
N GLN A 413 57.18 -88.04 45.35
CA GLN A 413 57.49 -89.46 45.21
C GLN A 413 58.99 -89.74 45.21
N ILE A 414 59.80 -88.90 44.58
CA ILE A 414 61.27 -89.03 44.61
C ILE A 414 61.84 -88.79 46.01
N LYS A 415 61.22 -87.90 46.79
CA LYS A 415 61.64 -87.59 48.16
C LYS A 415 61.15 -88.60 49.21
N ASP A 416 60.24 -89.50 48.85
CA ASP A 416 59.69 -90.52 49.75
C ASP A 416 60.67 -91.72 49.85
N PRO A 417 61.28 -92.00 51.03
CA PRO A 417 62.29 -93.05 51.17
C PRO A 417 61.76 -94.49 51.02
N LEU A 418 60.44 -94.69 50.84
CA LEU A 418 59.79 -96.00 50.80
C LEU A 418 59.32 -96.48 49.41
N THR A 419 59.48 -95.68 48.34
CA THR A 419 59.14 -96.10 46.97
C THR A 419 60.22 -97.00 46.34
N ASN A 420 60.19 -98.28 46.69
CA ASN A 420 61.13 -99.32 46.25
C ASN A 420 60.95 -99.84 44.81
N ASP A 421 60.17 -99.18 43.95
CA ASP A 421 60.11 -99.54 42.53
C ASP A 421 60.23 -98.30 41.62
N LEU A 422 61.46 -97.76 41.63
CA LEU A 422 61.90 -96.69 40.72
C LEU A 422 61.57 -97.00 39.25
N GLN A 423 61.45 -98.28 38.87
CA GLN A 423 61.16 -98.72 37.52
C GLN A 423 59.68 -98.56 37.16
N GLN A 424 58.78 -98.81 38.12
CA GLN A 424 57.35 -98.54 37.98
C GLN A 424 57.08 -97.03 37.91
N THR A 425 57.75 -96.25 38.76
CA THR A 425 57.70 -94.77 38.71
C THR A 425 58.24 -94.25 37.38
N ALA A 426 59.38 -94.76 36.89
CA ALA A 426 59.96 -94.36 35.60
C ALA A 426 59.06 -94.71 34.40
N ASN A 427 58.42 -95.87 34.41
CA ASN A 427 57.49 -96.28 33.34
C ASN A 427 56.22 -95.42 33.33
N GLY A 428 55.63 -95.15 34.49
CA GLY A 428 54.48 -94.23 34.61
C GLY A 428 54.84 -92.80 34.21
N LEU A 429 56.06 -92.34 34.50
CA LEU A 429 56.58 -91.05 34.04
C LEU A 429 56.71 -91.01 32.51
N LYS A 430 57.22 -92.08 31.90
CA LYS A 430 57.41 -92.16 30.44
C LYS A 430 56.09 -92.17 29.68
N GLU A 431 55.07 -92.85 30.18
CA GLU A 431 53.74 -92.87 29.56
C GLU A 431 53.02 -91.51 29.67
N LYS A 432 53.05 -90.88 30.85
CA LYS A 432 52.46 -89.53 31.02
C LYS A 432 53.18 -88.47 30.18
N TYR A 433 54.52 -88.54 30.10
CA TYR A 433 55.31 -87.65 29.24
C TYR A 433 54.95 -87.83 27.75
N ARG A 434 54.75 -89.08 27.30
CA ARG A 434 54.29 -89.36 25.92
C ARG A 434 52.89 -88.82 25.65
N SER A 435 51.97 -88.93 26.60
CA SER A 435 50.61 -88.37 26.48
C SER A 435 50.64 -86.84 26.36
N ILE A 436 51.47 -86.16 27.15
CA ILE A 436 51.64 -84.70 27.06
C ILE A 436 52.31 -84.32 25.73
N GLN A 437 53.33 -85.05 25.28
CA GLN A 437 53.93 -84.81 23.96
C GLN A 437 52.96 -85.03 22.80
N HIS A 438 52.02 -85.99 22.92
CA HIS A 438 50.99 -86.22 21.92
C HIS A 438 50.05 -85.02 21.82
N ILE A 439 49.54 -84.54 22.96
CA ILE A 439 48.68 -83.35 23.03
C ILE A 439 49.40 -82.13 22.45
N LEU A 440 50.68 -81.93 22.78
CA LEU A 440 51.49 -80.82 22.23
C LEU A 440 51.75 -80.94 20.71
N LYS A 441 51.80 -82.16 20.16
CA LYS A 441 51.99 -82.40 18.72
C LYS A 441 50.72 -82.16 17.92
N GLU A 442 49.56 -82.54 18.43
CA GLU A 442 48.28 -82.27 17.78
C GLU A 442 48.02 -80.76 17.59
N HIS A 443 48.56 -79.93 18.49
CA HIS A 443 48.49 -78.47 18.40
C HIS A 443 49.59 -77.78 17.56
N ARG A 444 50.53 -78.53 16.96
CA ARG A 444 51.53 -77.96 16.02
C ARG A 444 51.08 -77.99 14.55
N LEU A 445 49.94 -78.60 14.25
CA LEU A 445 49.44 -78.87 12.89
C LEU A 445 48.10 -78.18 12.57
N GLY A 446 47.56 -77.37 13.48
CA GLY A 446 46.42 -76.47 13.25
C GLY A 446 46.82 -75.05 13.61
#